data_AF-A0A381J6Z1-F1
#
_entry.id   AF-A0A381J6Z1-F1
#
_cell.length_a   1.000
_cell.length_b   1.000
_cell.length_c   1.000
_cell.angle_alpha   90.00
_cell.angle_beta   90.00
_cell.angle_gamma   90.00
#
_symmetry.space_group_name_H-M   'P 1'
#
loop_
_entity.id
_entity.type
_entity.pdbx_description
1 polymer ?
#
loop_
_entity_poly.entity_id
_entity_poly.type
_entity_poly.pdbx_seq_one_letter_code
_entity_poly.pdbx_strand_id
1 'polypeptide(L)'
;MHMILFSAYSDLLVMYTNQDDLIIGIPVVGRNHKDLEDIIGMLVNTLPIRRYPNPNKYFSDFLHENKNNLLDFYNYQDANISTLIDKLGVKK
;
A
#
# COMPACT_ATOMS: atom_id res chain seq x y z
N MET A 1 2.10 2.42 -14.72
CA MET A 1 1.99 3.83 -14.28
C MET A 1 1.83 3.96 -12.76
N HIS A 2 0.93 3.21 -12.12
CA HIS A 2 0.67 3.24 -10.67
C HIS A 2 1.94 3.26 -9.80
N MET A 3 2.87 2.33 -10.03
CA MET A 3 4.09 2.18 -9.21
C MET A 3 5.00 3.41 -9.23
N ILE A 4 5.08 4.10 -10.36
CA ILE A 4 5.91 5.32 -10.50
C ILE A 4 5.30 6.45 -9.66
N LEU A 5 4.00 6.67 -9.82
CA LEU A 5 3.29 7.72 -9.08
C LEU A 5 3.29 7.45 -7.59
N PHE A 6 3.09 6.19 -7.18
CA PHE A 6 3.17 5.79 -5.77
C PHE A 6 4.56 6.03 -5.17
N SER A 7 5.62 5.71 -5.92
CA SER A 7 7.00 5.97 -5.48
C SER A 7 7.26 7.46 -5.32
N ALA A 8 6.93 8.27 -6.34
CA ALA A 8 7.08 9.71 -6.28
C ALA A 8 6.25 10.34 -5.15
N TYR A 9 5.04 9.83 -4.90
CA TYR A 9 4.20 10.27 -3.79
C TYR A 9 4.83 9.94 -2.43
N SER A 10 5.41 8.75 -2.28
CA SER A 10 6.10 8.35 -1.04
C SER A 10 7.29 9.27 -0.75
N ASP A 11 8.12 9.56 -1.77
CA ASP A 11 9.26 10.48 -1.64
C ASP A 11 8.81 11.90 -1.30
N LEU A 12 7.74 12.35 -1.94
CA LEU A 12 7.13 13.65 -1.67
C LEU A 12 6.70 13.76 -0.20
N LEU A 13 6.05 12.73 0.34
CA LEU A 13 5.62 12.69 1.74
C LEU A 13 6.81 12.76 2.71
N VAL A 14 7.91 12.07 2.42
CA VAL A 14 9.14 12.18 3.23
C VAL A 14 9.66 13.62 3.24
N MET A 15 9.68 14.29 2.09
CA MET A 15 10.12 15.70 2.02
C MET A 15 9.23 16.64 2.83
N TYR A 16 7.91 16.39 2.90
CA TYR A 16 6.98 17.23 3.67
C TYR A 16 6.98 16.93 5.17
N THR A 17 7.19 15.67 5.56
CA THR A 17 7.05 15.22 6.96
C THR A 17 8.39 15.11 7.67
N ASN A 18 9.49 15.00 6.91
CA ASN A 18 10.82 14.65 7.38
C ASN A 18 10.84 13.33 8.18
N GLN A 19 9.90 12.42 7.88
CA GLN A 19 9.80 11.09 8.47
C GLN A 19 10.34 10.04 7.50
N ASP A 20 11.16 9.13 8.01
CA ASP A 20 11.74 7.99 7.29
C ASP A 20 10.90 6.71 7.41
N ASP A 21 9.77 6.77 8.14
CA ASP A 21 8.82 5.68 8.31
C ASP A 21 7.40 6.17 7.98
N LEU A 22 6.86 5.70 6.86
CA LEU A 22 5.57 6.11 6.34
C LEU A 22 4.61 4.94 6.23
N ILE A 23 3.36 5.13 6.67
CA ILE A 23 2.27 4.19 6.44
C ILE A 23 1.29 4.83 5.47
N ILE A 24 1.15 4.25 4.27
CA ILE A 24 0.27 4.75 3.20
C ILE A 24 -0.87 3.75 2.99
N GLY A 25 -2.11 4.20 2.97
CA GLY A 25 -3.26 3.36 2.64
C GLY A 25 -3.43 3.21 1.12
N ILE A 26 -3.50 1.97 0.63
CA ILE A 26 -3.78 1.68 -0.78
C ILE A 26 -5.17 1.06 -0.89
N PRO A 27 -6.10 1.66 -1.66
CA PRO A 27 -7.40 1.05 -1.93
C PRO A 27 -7.24 -0.13 -2.91
N VAL A 28 -7.82 -1.28 -2.56
CA VAL A 28 -7.94 -2.47 -3.42
C VAL A 28 -9.42 -2.75 -3.68
N VAL A 29 -9.73 -3.19 -4.90
CA VAL A 29 -11.11 -3.27 -5.41
C VAL A 29 -11.96 -4.34 -4.70
N GLY A 30 -11.32 -5.38 -4.15
CA GLY A 30 -11.99 -6.46 -3.41
C GLY A 30 -12.92 -7.34 -4.25
N ARG A 31 -12.80 -7.28 -5.60
CA ARG A 31 -13.57 -8.08 -6.56
C ARG A 31 -12.72 -9.16 -7.26
N ASN A 32 -11.85 -9.83 -6.52
CA ASN A 32 -10.97 -10.86 -7.10
C ASN A 32 -11.68 -12.20 -7.36
N HIS A 33 -12.89 -12.37 -6.83
CA HIS A 33 -13.74 -13.53 -7.08
C HIS A 33 -14.82 -13.18 -8.09
N LYS A 34 -15.01 -14.05 -9.09
CA LYS A 34 -15.99 -13.86 -10.18
C LYS A 34 -17.41 -13.61 -9.67
N ASP A 35 -17.77 -14.22 -8.54
CA ASP A 35 -19.09 -14.07 -7.94
C ASP A 35 -19.36 -12.65 -7.40
N LEU A 36 -18.31 -11.83 -7.22
CA LEU A 36 -18.38 -10.47 -6.68
C LEU A 36 -18.34 -9.38 -7.75
N GLU A 37 -18.11 -9.73 -9.02
CA GLU A 37 -17.92 -8.75 -10.11
C GLU A 37 -19.17 -7.86 -10.31
N ASP A 38 -20.35 -8.47 -10.26
CA ASP A 38 -21.64 -7.83 -10.56
C ASP A 38 -22.43 -7.41 -9.30
N ILE A 39 -21.85 -7.57 -8.10
CA ILE A 39 -22.52 -7.18 -6.86
C ILE A 39 -22.41 -5.67 -6.64
N ILE A 40 -23.56 -5.02 -6.44
CA ILE A 40 -23.65 -3.62 -6.02
C ILE A 40 -23.41 -3.55 -4.49
N GLY A 41 -22.27 -3.00 -4.09
CA GLY A 41 -21.93 -2.84 -2.67
C GLY A 41 -20.54 -2.22 -2.43
N MET A 42 -20.22 -1.95 -1.16
CA MET A 42 -18.90 -1.47 -0.73
C MET A 42 -17.94 -2.66 -0.57
N LEU A 43 -17.17 -2.93 -1.63
CA LEU A 43 -16.18 -4.02 -1.69
C LEU A 43 -14.74 -3.50 -1.62
N VAL A 44 -14.55 -2.18 -1.71
CA VAL A 44 -13.22 -1.57 -1.60
C VAL A 44 -12.68 -1.79 -0.21
N ASN A 45 -11.48 -2.34 -0.14
CA ASN A 45 -10.73 -2.53 1.09
C ASN A 45 -9.48 -1.67 1.02
N THR A 46 -9.14 -0.95 2.08
CA THR A 46 -7.92 -0.12 2.12
C THR A 46 -6.90 -0.84 2.96
N LEU A 47 -5.75 -1.20 2.39
CA LEU A 47 -4.69 -1.90 3.10
C LEU A 47 -3.50 -0.96 3.34
N PRO A 48 -2.94 -0.92 4.56
CA PRO A 48 -1.77 -0.11 4.85
C PRO A 48 -0.51 -0.78 4.27
N ILE A 49 0.36 0.02 3.67
CA ILE A 49 1.73 -0.37 3.33
C ILE A 49 2.70 0.52 4.11
N ARG A 50 3.59 -0.11 4.90
CA ARG A 50 4.65 0.59 5.63
C ARG A 50 5.90 0.66 4.76
N ARG A 51 6.53 1.84 4.69
CA ARG A 51 7.65 2.15 3.80
C ARG A 51 8.73 2.89 4.55
N TYR A 52 9.98 2.64 4.12
CA TYR A 52 11.16 3.34 4.60
C TYR A 52 11.93 3.96 3.44
N PRO A 53 11.43 5.08 2.86
CA PRO A 53 12.11 5.72 1.74
C PRO A 53 13.45 6.30 2.24
N ASN A 54 14.53 5.99 1.53
CA ASN A 54 15.86 6.47 1.89
C ASN A 54 16.26 7.59 0.92
N PRO A 55 16.43 8.83 1.40
CA PRO A 55 16.77 9.98 0.54
C PRO A 55 18.15 9.87 -0.11
N ASN A 56 19.01 8.95 0.36
CA ASN A 56 20.35 8.72 -0.21
C ASN A 56 20.37 7.71 -1.37
N LYS A 57 19.25 7.06 -1.69
CA LYS A 57 19.16 6.11 -2.83
C LYS A 57 18.78 6.85 -4.10
N TYR A 58 19.24 6.37 -5.25
CA TYR A 58 18.72 6.85 -6.54
C TYR A 58 17.25 6.45 -6.69
N PHE A 59 16.46 7.34 -7.30
CA PHE A 59 15.04 7.11 -7.54
C PHE A 59 14.79 5.81 -8.34
N SER A 60 15.68 5.46 -9.27
CA SER A 60 15.60 4.21 -10.03
C SER A 60 15.65 2.98 -9.12
N ASP A 61 16.56 2.96 -8.16
CA ASP A 61 16.74 1.84 -7.23
C ASP A 61 15.53 1.73 -6.31
N PHE A 62 15.06 2.87 -5.80
CA PHE A 62 13.84 2.95 -5.01
C PHE A 62 12.60 2.47 -5.78
N LEU A 63 12.48 2.84 -7.05
CA LEU A 63 11.37 2.39 -7.91
C LEU A 63 11.40 0.86 -8.11
N HIS A 64 12.58 0.27 -8.30
CA HIS A 64 12.73 -1.18 -8.42
C HIS A 64 12.35 -1.90 -7.12
N GLU A 65 12.79 -1.38 -5.97
CA GLU A 65 12.42 -1.90 -4.66
C GLU A 65 10.90 -1.78 -4.42
N ASN A 66 10.32 -0.61 -4.75
CA ASN A 66 8.89 -0.38 -4.63
C ASN A 66 8.05 -1.28 -5.51
N LYS A 67 8.51 -1.58 -6.73
CA LYS A 67 7.86 -2.52 -7.63
C LYS A 67 7.74 -3.90 -6.97
N ASN A 68 8.83 -4.45 -6.44
CA ASN A 68 8.82 -5.78 -5.82
C ASN A 68 7.89 -5.81 -4.60
N ASN A 69 8.02 -4.83 -3.71
CA ASN A 69 7.19 -4.73 -2.53
C ASN A 69 5.69 -4.52 -2.85
N LEU A 70 5.36 -3.77 -3.91
CA LEU A 70 3.97 -3.60 -4.35
C LEU A 70 3.41 -4.90 -4.94
N LEU A 71 4.21 -5.64 -5.73
CA LEU A 71 3.81 -6.94 -6.24
C LEU A 71 3.54 -7.93 -5.10
N ASP A 72 4.42 -7.95 -4.10
CA ASP A 72 4.23 -8.77 -2.90
C ASP A 72 2.99 -8.35 -2.12
N PHE A 73 2.74 -7.04 -1.97
CA PHE A 73 1.53 -6.51 -1.34
C PHE A 73 0.25 -6.99 -2.06
N TYR A 74 0.23 -6.98 -3.39
CA TYR A 74 -0.94 -7.45 -4.15
C TYR A 74 -1.21 -8.95 -3.98
N ASN A 75 -0.23 -9.76 -3.57
CA ASN A 75 -0.48 -11.16 -3.20
C ASN A 75 -1.30 -11.29 -1.90
N TYR A 76 -1.37 -10.23 -1.08
CA TYR A 76 -2.13 -10.19 0.17
C TYR A 76 -3.37 -9.28 0.10
N GLN A 77 -3.79 -8.86 -1.09
CA GLN A 77 -4.90 -7.91 -1.27
C GLN A 77 -6.26 -8.40 -0.73
N ASP A 78 -6.43 -9.72 -0.57
CA ASP A 78 -7.65 -10.32 0.00
C ASP A 78 -7.67 -10.30 1.54
N ALA A 79 -6.59 -9.82 2.18
CA ALA A 79 -6.53 -9.67 3.63
C ALA A 79 -7.52 -8.61 4.13
N ASN A 80 -8.14 -8.83 5.29
CA ASN A 80 -9.05 -7.87 5.91
C ASN A 80 -8.28 -6.93 6.85
N ILE A 81 -8.40 -5.62 6.64
CA ILE A 81 -7.76 -4.61 7.51
C ILE A 81 -8.19 -4.74 8.98
N SER A 82 -9.44 -5.12 9.24
CA SER A 82 -9.95 -5.29 10.61
C SER A 82 -9.20 -6.41 11.33
N THR A 83 -9.02 -7.55 10.65
CA THR A 83 -8.23 -8.67 11.17
C THR A 83 -6.76 -8.29 11.35
N LEU A 84 -6.20 -7.42 10.49
CA LEU A 84 -4.84 -6.92 10.63
C LEU A 84 -4.70 -6.06 11.89
N ILE A 85 -5.64 -5.14 12.14
CA ILE A 85 -5.66 -4.29 13.33
C ILE A 85 -5.75 -5.14 14.61
N ASP A 86 -6.66 -6.12 14.63
CA ASP A 86 -6.84 -7.02 15.76
C ASP A 86 -5.56 -7.81 16.07
N LYS A 87 -4.88 -8.32 15.02
CA LYS A 87 -3.61 -9.05 15.16
C LYS A 87 -2.45 -8.16 15.62
N LEU A 88 -2.42 -6.91 15.20
CA LEU A 88 -1.38 -5.95 15.59
C LEU A 88 -1.62 -5.36 17.00
N GLY A 89 -2.78 -5.61 17.61
CA GLY A 89 -3.13 -5.08 18.94
C GLY A 89 -3.22 -3.56 18.98
N VAL A 90 -3.48 -2.91 17.83
CA VAL A 90 -3.60 -1.45 17.75
C VAL A 90 -4.93 -1.03 18.38
N LYS A 91 -4.89 -0.12 19.36
CA LYS A 91 -6.11 0.42 19.97
C LYS A 91 -6.90 1.21 18.93
N LYS A 92 -8.21 0.93 18.85
CA LYS A 92 -9.19 1.68 18.05
C LYS A 92 -9.32 3.12 18.53
#